data_AF-A0AA50E027-F1
#
_entry.id   AF-A0AA50E027-F1
#
_cell.length_a   1.000
_cell.length_b   1.000
_cell.length_c   1.000
_cell.angle_alpha   90.00
_cell.angle_beta   90.00
_cell.angle_gamma   90.00
#
_symmetry.space_group_name_H-M   'P 1'
#
loop_
_entity.id
_entity.type
_entity.pdbx_description
1 polymer ?
#
loop_
_entity_poly.entity_id
_entity_poly.type
_entity_poly.pdbx_seq_one_letter_code
_entity_poly.pdbx_strand_id
1 'polypeptide(L)'
;MVKRSLQASPSGIQQAKRSFALKGWTQDNLAAEVNLKTRQPIWRFFTGQPVDRQVFMEVCSILNLEWREIADNPPAEFPLPGEKALPITADIETLVAQTRSQLRETIENQCGILQLLDISHPVNINDIYIDVNILKKITSQQYLAIADLKNLDLKNFDRVGLGDVAQQQIPGMEAAKKYTKLRVLDRPGVGKTTFLKHLAIQCNQGKFAQNQVPIFIF
;
A
#
# COMPACT_ATOMS: atom_id res chain seq x y z
N MET A 1 -5.85 7.20 -16.01
CA MET A 1 -5.15 7.79 -17.18
C MET A 1 -4.50 9.09 -16.73
N VAL A 2 -3.18 9.23 -16.86
CA VAL A 2 -2.47 10.48 -16.53
C VAL A 2 -2.87 11.53 -17.56
N LYS A 3 -3.48 12.63 -17.13
CA LYS A 3 -3.82 13.75 -18.02
C LYS A 3 -2.53 14.27 -18.65
N ARG A 4 -2.50 14.36 -19.98
CA ARG A 4 -1.34 14.85 -20.75
C ARG A 4 -1.10 16.35 -20.57
N SER A 5 -2.10 17.06 -20.04
CA SER A 5 -2.05 18.50 -19.78
C SER A 5 -2.16 18.86 -18.30
N LEU A 6 -1.52 19.97 -17.92
CA LEU A 6 -1.57 20.59 -16.61
C LEU A 6 -2.16 22.00 -16.71
N GLN A 7 -2.75 22.48 -15.60
CA GLN A 7 -3.32 23.82 -15.45
C GLN A 7 -2.72 24.47 -14.21
N ALA A 8 -2.43 25.77 -14.32
CA ALA A 8 -1.95 26.54 -13.19
C ALA A 8 -3.12 26.98 -12.30
N SER A 9 -2.94 26.89 -10.98
CA SER A 9 -3.89 27.39 -10.00
C SER A 9 -3.94 28.94 -10.03
N PRO A 10 -5.02 29.57 -9.53
CA PRO A 10 -5.09 31.03 -9.45
C PRO A 10 -3.93 31.65 -8.66
N SER A 11 -3.50 31.02 -7.56
CA SER A 11 -2.33 31.41 -6.77
C SER A 11 -1.03 31.18 -7.53
N GLY A 12 -0.90 30.04 -8.21
CA GLY A 12 0.25 29.70 -9.04
C GLY A 12 0.47 30.68 -10.19
N ILE A 13 -0.61 31.13 -10.85
CA ILE A 13 -0.55 32.16 -11.89
C ILE A 13 -0.01 33.47 -11.33
N GLN A 14 -0.44 33.88 -10.13
CA GLN A 14 0.06 35.11 -9.51
C GLN A 14 1.55 35.01 -9.18
N GLN A 15 1.98 33.89 -8.60
CA GLN A 15 3.38 33.62 -8.28
C GLN A 15 4.23 33.60 -9.56
N ALA A 16 3.74 32.95 -10.61
CA ALA A 16 4.44 32.92 -11.89
C ALA A 16 4.52 34.29 -12.56
N LYS A 17 3.46 35.09 -12.52
CA LYS A 17 3.49 36.48 -13.02
C LYS A 17 4.49 37.34 -12.26
N ARG A 18 4.64 37.14 -10.94
CA ARG A 18 5.63 37.84 -10.13
C ARG A 18 7.05 37.46 -10.54
N SER A 19 7.37 36.17 -10.63
CA SER A 19 8.69 35.70 -11.09
C SER A 19 9.00 36.13 -12.53
N PHE A 20 7.99 36.10 -13.40
CA PHE A 20 8.11 36.56 -14.79
C PHE A 20 8.40 38.06 -14.89
N ALA A 21 7.72 38.89 -14.08
CA ALA A 21 7.97 40.33 -14.01
C ALA A 21 9.36 40.66 -13.47
N LEU A 22 9.86 39.91 -12.48
CA LEU A 22 11.21 40.08 -11.92
C LEU A 22 12.32 39.82 -12.95
N LYS A 23 12.06 38.94 -13.93
CA LYS A 23 13.01 38.68 -15.03
C LYS A 23 12.96 39.72 -16.15
N GLY A 24 11.93 40.56 -16.20
CA GLY A 24 11.77 41.58 -17.26
C GLY A 24 11.55 40.98 -18.66
N TRP A 25 11.01 39.77 -18.75
CA TRP A 25 10.86 39.06 -20.02
C TRP A 25 9.53 39.34 -20.72
N THR A 26 9.52 39.20 -22.05
CA THR A 26 8.29 39.12 -22.83
C THR A 26 7.85 37.67 -22.99
N GLN A 27 6.57 37.44 -23.33
CA GLN A 27 6.08 36.07 -23.57
C GLN A 27 6.80 35.41 -24.76
N ASP A 28 7.29 36.21 -25.72
CA ASP A 28 8.06 35.72 -26.86
C ASP A 28 9.46 35.26 -26.44
N ASN A 29 10.11 35.98 -25.52
CA ASN A 29 11.39 35.55 -24.95
C ASN A 29 11.26 34.22 -24.20
N LEU A 30 10.23 34.10 -23.36
CA LEU A 30 9.98 32.85 -22.63
C LEU A 30 9.59 31.70 -23.56
N ALA A 31 8.86 31.98 -24.65
CA ALA A 31 8.55 30.98 -25.66
C ALA A 31 9.83 30.49 -26.37
N ALA A 32 10.75 31.40 -26.72
CA ALA A 32 12.05 31.05 -27.30
C ALA A 32 12.89 30.19 -26.36
N GLU A 33 12.91 30.52 -25.05
CA GLU A 33 13.68 29.79 -24.05
C GLU A 33 13.17 28.36 -23.82
N VAL A 34 11.85 28.16 -23.95
CA VAL A 34 11.18 26.84 -23.90
C VAL A 34 11.22 26.14 -25.28
N ASN A 35 11.93 26.70 -26.27
CA ASN A 35 12.02 26.19 -27.64
C ASN A 35 10.63 26.00 -28.32
N LEU A 36 9.68 26.90 -28.02
CA LEU A 36 8.34 26.91 -28.60
C LEU A 36 8.30 27.78 -29.84
N LYS A 37 7.70 27.24 -30.91
CA LYS A 37 7.46 27.98 -32.16
C LYS A 37 6.40 29.08 -32.05
N THR A 38 5.61 29.09 -30.96
CA THR A 38 4.52 30.05 -30.75
C THR A 38 4.39 30.44 -29.28
N ARG A 39 3.93 31.66 -29.00
CA ARG A 39 3.63 32.13 -27.63
C ARG A 39 2.34 31.56 -27.02
N GLN A 40 1.58 30.78 -27.79
CA GLN A 40 0.27 30.26 -27.38
C GLN A 40 0.34 29.44 -26.07
N PRO A 41 1.30 28.52 -25.85
CA PRO A 41 1.37 27.75 -24.61
C PRO A 41 1.71 28.61 -23.39
N ILE A 42 2.54 29.65 -23.57
CA ILE A 42 2.90 30.61 -22.52
C ILE A 42 1.68 31.43 -22.09
N TRP A 43 0.91 31.93 -23.06
CA TRP A 43 -0.34 32.63 -22.77
C TRP A 43 -1.34 31.74 -22.04
N ARG A 44 -1.49 30.47 -22.48
CA ARG A 44 -2.35 29.48 -21.82
C ARG A 44 -1.94 29.22 -20.38
N PHE A 45 -0.63 29.13 -20.10
CA PHE A 45 -0.09 28.97 -18.75
C PHE A 45 -0.49 30.14 -17.84
N PHE A 46 -0.29 31.39 -18.28
CA PHE A 46 -0.62 32.59 -17.48
C PHE A 46 -2.11 32.92 -17.40
N THR A 47 -2.96 32.18 -18.11
CA THR A 47 -4.43 32.32 -18.10
C THR A 47 -5.14 31.13 -17.45
N GLY A 48 -4.40 30.12 -16.97
CA GLY A 48 -4.99 28.92 -16.35
C GLY A 48 -5.61 27.93 -17.35
N GLN A 49 -5.33 28.10 -18.64
CA GLN A 49 -5.75 27.13 -19.65
C GLN A 49 -4.84 25.87 -19.62
N PRO A 50 -5.33 24.71 -20.09
CA PRO A 50 -4.53 23.50 -20.10
C PRO A 50 -3.35 23.62 -21.08
N VAL A 51 -2.16 23.32 -20.57
CA VAL A 51 -0.89 23.31 -21.30
C VAL A 51 -0.31 21.90 -21.24
N ASP A 52 0.41 21.50 -22.28
CA ASP A 52 1.14 20.23 -22.28
C ASP A 52 2.06 20.12 -21.05
N ARG A 53 2.12 18.94 -20.43
CA ARG A 53 2.87 18.73 -19.20
C ARG A 53 4.35 19.08 -19.34
N GLN A 54 4.98 18.75 -20.45
CA GLN A 54 6.40 19.03 -20.67
C GLN A 54 6.64 20.54 -20.69
N VAL A 55 5.83 21.25 -21.49
CA VAL A 55 5.89 22.70 -21.60
C VAL A 55 5.62 23.38 -20.26
N PHE A 56 4.66 22.88 -19.48
CA PHE A 56 4.34 23.40 -18.15
C PHE A 56 5.54 23.28 -17.19
N MET A 57 6.22 22.13 -17.18
CA MET A 57 7.38 21.89 -16.32
C MET A 57 8.59 22.72 -16.76
N GLU A 58 8.85 22.84 -18.07
CA GLU A 58 9.92 23.67 -18.61
C GLU A 58 9.72 25.16 -18.27
N VAL A 59 8.48 25.66 -18.40
CA VAL A 59 8.14 27.04 -17.98
C VAL A 59 8.40 27.24 -16.49
N CYS A 60 7.97 26.30 -15.64
CA CYS A 60 8.20 26.40 -14.19
C CYS A 60 9.71 26.36 -13.86
N SER A 61 10.46 25.47 -14.50
CA SER A 61 11.92 25.35 -14.32
C SER A 61 12.63 26.65 -14.70
N ILE A 62 12.30 27.24 -15.85
CA ILE A 62 12.89 28.49 -16.30
C ILE A 62 12.50 29.66 -15.39
N LEU A 63 11.27 29.68 -14.86
CA LEU A 63 10.83 30.71 -13.91
C LEU A 63 11.31 30.45 -12.48
N ASN A 64 12.08 29.38 -12.24
CA ASN A 64 12.54 28.94 -10.93
C ASN A 64 11.38 28.75 -9.93
N LEU A 65 10.34 28.04 -10.39
CA LEU A 65 9.12 27.75 -9.64
C LEU A 65 8.97 26.24 -9.48
N GLU A 66 8.49 25.83 -8.30
CA GLU A 66 8.09 24.45 -8.06
C GLU A 66 6.75 24.15 -8.74
N TRP A 67 6.79 23.39 -9.84
CA TRP A 67 5.61 23.15 -10.69
C TRP A 67 4.40 22.57 -9.94
N ARG A 68 4.63 21.85 -8.83
CA ARG A 68 3.57 21.29 -7.97
C ARG A 68 2.81 22.35 -7.19
N GLU A 69 3.47 23.42 -6.77
CA GLU A 69 2.83 24.56 -6.08
C GLU A 69 2.04 25.42 -7.07
N ILE A 70 2.48 25.44 -8.32
CA ILE A 70 1.84 26.21 -9.39
C ILE A 70 0.64 25.45 -9.98
N ALA A 71 0.68 24.12 -10.04
CA ALA A 71 -0.38 23.31 -10.61
C ALA A 71 -1.64 23.27 -9.72
N ASP A 72 -2.82 23.34 -10.33
CA ASP A 72 -4.12 23.30 -9.63
C ASP A 72 -4.45 21.90 -9.06
N ASN A 73 -4.04 20.86 -9.77
CA ASN A 73 -4.21 19.47 -9.34
C ASN A 73 -3.01 18.63 -9.80
N PRO A 74 -1.84 18.76 -9.14
CA PRO A 74 -0.66 18.01 -9.50
C PRO A 74 -0.90 16.52 -9.27
N PRO A 75 -0.48 15.63 -10.21
CA PRO A 75 -0.57 14.19 -9.99
C PRO A 75 0.12 13.79 -8.68
N ALA A 76 -0.55 12.97 -7.87
CA ALA A 76 0.04 12.41 -6.65
C ALA A 76 1.36 11.69 -6.99
N GLU A 77 2.40 11.97 -6.22
CA GLU A 77 3.66 11.23 -6.30
C GLU A 77 3.42 9.84 -5.71
N PHE A 78 3.73 8.80 -6.47
CA PHE A 78 3.95 7.49 -5.88
C PHE A 78 5.41 7.49 -5.40
N PRO A 79 5.68 7.43 -4.09
CA PRO A 79 7.06 7.36 -3.63
C PRO A 79 7.76 6.15 -4.26
N LEU A 80 8.99 6.37 -4.72
CA LEU A 80 9.85 5.30 -5.21
C LEU A 80 10.05 4.26 -4.10
N PRO A 81 10.15 2.95 -4.40
CA PRO A 81 10.38 1.92 -3.39
C PRO A 81 11.71 2.15 -2.66
N GLY A 82 11.68 2.80 -1.49
CA GLY A 82 12.87 3.01 -0.66
C GLY A 82 13.02 4.40 -0.03
N GLU A 83 12.29 5.42 -0.50
CA GLU A 83 12.29 6.72 0.17
C GLU A 83 11.36 6.68 1.39
N LYS A 84 11.95 6.72 2.58
CA LYS A 84 11.21 7.02 3.81
C LYS A 84 10.80 8.48 3.75
N ALA A 85 9.52 8.74 3.47
CA ALA A 85 8.93 10.05 3.65
C ALA A 85 9.21 10.56 5.08
N LEU A 86 9.52 11.85 5.20
CA LEU A 86 9.65 12.57 6.48
C LEU A 86 8.42 12.30 7.37
N PRO A 87 8.58 12.31 8.71
CA PRO A 87 7.54 11.84 9.62
C PRO A 87 6.36 12.81 9.65
N ILE A 88 5.35 12.52 8.83
CA ILE A 88 3.96 12.99 8.98
C ILE A 88 3.30 12.21 10.14
N THR A 89 4.03 11.98 11.24
CA THR A 89 3.63 10.99 12.26
C THR A 89 2.38 11.40 13.04
N ALA A 90 2.21 12.69 13.30
CA ALA A 90 1.03 13.21 14.01
C ALA A 90 -0.27 13.07 13.20
N ASP A 91 -0.17 13.14 11.87
CA ASP A 91 -1.33 13.01 10.98
C ASP A 91 -1.61 11.54 10.66
N ILE A 92 -0.59 10.69 10.48
CA ILE A 92 -0.81 9.27 10.17
C ILE A 92 -1.57 8.53 11.28
N GLU A 93 -1.23 8.74 12.55
CA GLU A 93 -1.97 8.09 13.65
C GLU A 93 -3.44 8.53 13.70
N THR A 94 -3.68 9.82 13.47
CA THR A 94 -5.02 10.40 13.39
C THR A 94 -5.80 9.83 12.20
N LEU A 95 -5.17 9.74 11.04
CA LEU A 95 -5.74 9.17 9.82
C LEU A 95 -6.05 7.68 9.98
N VAL A 96 -5.16 6.91 10.61
CA VAL A 96 -5.39 5.49 10.92
C VAL A 96 -6.58 5.35 11.86
N ALA A 97 -6.68 6.16 12.91
CA ALA A 97 -7.80 6.14 13.83
C ALA A 97 -9.13 6.50 13.14
N GLN A 98 -9.15 7.55 12.31
CA GLN A 98 -10.31 7.97 11.53
C GLN A 98 -10.74 6.87 10.54
N THR A 99 -9.80 6.34 9.78
CA THR A 99 -10.06 5.29 8.77
C THR A 99 -10.55 4.01 9.44
N ARG A 100 -9.96 3.62 10.58
CA ARG A 100 -10.44 2.47 11.35
C ARG A 100 -11.86 2.72 11.86
N SER A 101 -12.18 3.91 12.35
CA SER A 101 -13.53 4.24 12.79
C SER A 101 -14.55 4.14 11.65
N GLN A 102 -14.19 4.62 10.45
CA GLN A 102 -15.06 4.56 9.28
C GLN A 102 -15.27 3.13 8.77
N LEU A 103 -14.22 2.31 8.77
CA LEU A 103 -14.26 0.93 8.26
C LEU A 103 -14.66 -0.10 9.32
N ARG A 104 -14.85 0.32 10.57
CA ARG A 104 -15.05 -0.59 11.71
C ARG A 104 -16.16 -1.59 11.45
N GLU A 105 -17.32 -1.09 11.04
CA GLU A 105 -18.51 -1.90 10.78
C GLU A 105 -18.31 -2.79 9.54
N THR A 106 -17.68 -2.26 8.49
CA THR A 106 -17.39 -3.04 7.26
C THR A 106 -16.49 -4.23 7.55
N ILE A 107 -15.39 -4.01 8.30
CA ILE A 107 -14.45 -5.07 8.66
C ILE A 107 -15.13 -6.09 9.58
N GLU A 108 -15.92 -5.64 10.55
CA GLU A 108 -16.66 -6.52 11.46
C GLU A 108 -17.66 -7.41 10.69
N ASN A 109 -18.41 -6.83 9.75
CA ASN A 109 -19.38 -7.58 8.96
C ASN A 109 -18.70 -8.59 8.00
N GLN A 110 -17.56 -8.24 7.42
CA GLN A 110 -16.85 -9.11 6.45
C GLN A 110 -16.02 -10.22 7.12
N CYS A 111 -15.43 -9.91 8.29
CA CYS A 111 -14.44 -10.77 8.94
C CYS A 111 -14.93 -11.38 10.25
N GLY A 112 -15.90 -10.75 10.92
CA GLY A 112 -16.36 -11.11 12.25
C GLY A 112 -17.34 -12.27 12.25
N ILE A 113 -18.01 -12.52 11.12
CA ILE A 113 -19.00 -13.59 10.99
C ILE A 113 -18.52 -14.60 9.94
N LEU A 114 -18.59 -15.88 10.29
CA LEU A 114 -18.26 -17.00 9.42
C LEU A 114 -19.49 -17.89 9.22
N GLN A 115 -19.76 -18.23 7.96
CA GLN A 115 -20.73 -19.26 7.60
C GLN A 115 -19.96 -20.57 7.41
N LEU A 116 -20.18 -21.52 8.32
CA LEU A 116 -19.60 -22.85 8.27
C LEU A 116 -20.54 -23.78 7.49
N LEU A 117 -19.99 -24.69 6.68
CA LEU A 117 -20.78 -25.56 5.81
C LEU A 117 -21.75 -26.45 6.60
N ASP A 118 -21.34 -26.90 7.77
CA ASP A 118 -22.11 -27.82 8.62
C ASP A 118 -22.99 -27.13 9.67
N ILE A 119 -23.03 -25.79 9.69
CA ILE A 119 -23.78 -25.01 10.68
C ILE A 119 -24.79 -24.12 9.97
N SER A 120 -26.07 -24.26 10.36
CA SER A 120 -27.20 -23.58 9.72
C SER A 120 -27.30 -22.09 10.05
N HIS A 121 -26.49 -21.58 10.98
CA HIS A 121 -26.45 -20.17 11.35
C HIS A 121 -25.03 -19.61 11.27
N PRO A 122 -24.88 -18.31 11.02
CA PRO A 122 -23.57 -17.66 11.09
C PRO A 122 -23.01 -17.68 12.52
N VAL A 123 -21.69 -17.77 12.65
CA VAL A 123 -20.99 -17.84 13.94
C VAL A 123 -19.95 -16.72 14.04
N ASN A 124 -19.78 -16.12 15.22
CA ASN A 124 -18.74 -15.13 15.44
C ASN A 124 -17.37 -15.80 15.40
N ILE A 125 -16.44 -15.20 14.65
CA ILE A 125 -15.08 -15.73 14.51
C ILE A 125 -14.35 -15.86 15.84
N ASN A 126 -14.61 -14.97 16.81
CA ASN A 126 -13.96 -15.02 18.12
C ASN A 126 -14.40 -16.22 18.96
N ASP A 127 -15.58 -16.78 18.68
CA ASP A 127 -16.11 -17.93 19.43
C ASP A 127 -15.55 -19.26 18.93
N ILE A 128 -15.00 -19.29 17.71
CA ILE A 128 -14.51 -20.50 17.05
C ILE A 128 -13.03 -20.46 16.69
N TYR A 129 -12.38 -19.31 16.82
CA TYR A 129 -10.98 -19.19 16.49
C TYR A 129 -10.12 -19.97 17.49
N ILE A 130 -9.24 -20.80 16.95
CA ILE A 130 -8.23 -21.53 17.70
C ILE A 130 -6.87 -21.05 17.22
N ASP A 131 -5.95 -20.83 18.15
CA ASP A 131 -4.59 -20.43 17.83
C ASP A 131 -3.92 -21.45 16.89
N VAL A 132 -3.37 -20.92 15.80
CA VAL A 132 -2.65 -21.73 14.81
C VAL A 132 -1.16 -21.69 15.13
N ASN A 133 -0.48 -22.85 15.01
CA ASN A 133 0.97 -22.92 15.11
C ASN A 133 1.60 -22.83 13.72
N ILE A 134 2.50 -21.87 13.53
CA ILE A 134 3.17 -21.64 12.26
C ILE A 134 4.58 -22.22 12.29
N LEU A 135 4.90 -23.03 11.30
CA LEU A 135 6.25 -23.56 11.09
C LEU A 135 7.15 -22.46 10.50
N LYS A 136 8.32 -22.22 11.13
CA LYS A 136 9.28 -21.22 10.63
C LYS A 136 9.93 -21.59 9.29
N LYS A 137 9.94 -22.87 8.92
CA LYS A 137 10.56 -23.38 7.69
C LYS A 137 9.54 -24.16 6.88
N ILE A 138 9.60 -24.02 5.56
CA ILE A 138 8.74 -24.77 4.64
C ILE A 138 9.29 -26.20 4.55
N THR A 139 8.47 -27.19 4.91
CA THR A 139 8.82 -28.61 4.90
C THR A 139 9.19 -29.13 3.52
N SER A 140 8.54 -28.63 2.46
CA SER A 140 8.87 -29.00 1.08
C SER A 140 10.19 -28.43 0.55
N GLN A 141 10.85 -27.53 1.29
CA GLN A 141 12.16 -26.94 0.92
C GLN A 141 13.33 -27.62 1.64
N GLN A 142 13.17 -28.87 2.04
CA GLN A 142 14.25 -29.65 2.65
C GLN A 142 15.03 -30.40 1.57
N TYR A 143 16.36 -30.20 1.55
CA TYR A 143 17.27 -31.08 0.81
C TYR A 143 17.53 -32.32 1.66
N LEU A 144 16.89 -33.44 1.30
CA LEU A 144 17.14 -34.74 1.93
C LEU A 144 18.14 -35.53 1.06
N ALA A 145 19.14 -36.14 1.69
CA ALA A 145 20.02 -37.07 0.99
C ALA A 145 19.29 -38.41 0.78
N ILE A 146 19.71 -39.19 -0.21
CA ILE A 146 19.10 -40.51 -0.53
C ILE A 146 19.15 -41.46 0.68
N ALA A 147 20.16 -41.32 1.55
CA ALA A 147 20.28 -42.09 2.78
C ALA A 147 19.16 -41.78 3.79
N ASP A 148 18.68 -40.54 3.83
CA ASP A 148 17.64 -40.07 4.77
C ASP A 148 16.25 -40.60 4.41
N LEU A 149 16.05 -40.97 3.14
CA LEU A 149 14.81 -41.57 2.63
C LEU A 149 14.56 -42.98 3.19
N LYS A 150 15.60 -43.67 3.69
CA LYS A 150 15.47 -45.01 4.28
C LYS A 150 14.79 -45.01 5.65
N ASN A 151 14.72 -43.85 6.31
CA ASN A 151 14.09 -43.69 7.63
C ASN A 151 12.63 -43.25 7.57
N LEU A 152 12.00 -43.30 6.38
CA LEU A 152 10.59 -42.97 6.22
C LEU A 152 9.72 -44.11 6.74
N ASP A 153 9.24 -43.95 7.97
CA ASP A 153 8.27 -44.87 8.58
C ASP A 153 6.97 -44.87 7.74
N LEU A 154 6.60 -46.03 7.20
CA LEU A 154 5.41 -46.23 6.35
C LEU A 154 4.11 -45.77 7.02
N LYS A 155 4.08 -45.72 8.35
CA LYS A 155 2.94 -45.21 9.14
C LYS A 155 2.79 -43.69 9.11
N ASN A 156 3.84 -42.96 8.71
CA ASN A 156 3.91 -41.50 8.67
C ASN A 156 4.09 -40.98 7.23
N PHE A 157 3.64 -41.72 6.22
CA PHE A 157 3.82 -41.32 4.81
C PHE A 157 3.15 -39.97 4.49
N ASP A 158 1.99 -39.68 5.10
CA ASP A 158 1.32 -38.38 5.05
C ASP A 158 2.11 -37.23 5.71
N ARG A 159 3.19 -37.57 6.43
CA ARG A 159 4.12 -36.69 7.15
C ARG A 159 5.56 -36.78 6.63
N VAL A 160 5.79 -37.38 5.46
CA VAL A 160 7.12 -37.39 4.83
C VAL A 160 7.60 -35.94 4.65
N GLY A 161 8.75 -35.61 5.24
CA GLY A 161 9.30 -34.24 5.27
C GLY A 161 8.78 -33.31 6.37
N LEU A 162 7.77 -33.73 7.15
CA LEU A 162 7.30 -33.01 8.33
C LEU A 162 8.15 -33.32 9.58
N GLY A 163 8.92 -34.43 9.57
CA GLY A 163 9.72 -34.90 10.70
C GLY A 163 8.86 -35.17 11.94
N ASP A 164 9.44 -35.76 12.99
CA ASP A 164 8.91 -35.53 14.33
C ASP A 164 8.88 -34.02 14.59
N VAL A 165 7.97 -33.55 15.43
CA VAL A 165 7.65 -32.14 15.74
C VAL A 165 8.83 -31.41 16.43
N ALA A 166 10.00 -31.43 15.81
CA ALA A 166 11.23 -30.76 16.22
C ALA A 166 11.45 -29.46 15.44
N GLN A 167 10.52 -29.10 14.55
CA GLN A 167 10.53 -27.78 13.93
C GLN A 167 10.02 -26.75 14.92
N GLN A 168 10.78 -25.65 15.09
CA GLN A 168 10.36 -24.54 15.95
C GLN A 168 9.05 -23.96 15.42
N GLN A 169 7.97 -24.28 16.12
CA GLN A 169 6.66 -23.67 15.95
C GLN A 169 6.60 -22.36 16.72
N ILE A 170 5.84 -21.40 16.18
CA ILE A 170 5.47 -20.18 16.89
C ILE A 170 3.97 -19.98 16.74
N PRO A 171 3.28 -19.44 17.77
CA PRO A 171 1.89 -19.03 17.64
C PRO A 171 1.70 -18.07 16.46
N GLY A 172 0.60 -18.22 15.73
CA GLY A 172 0.35 -17.45 14.51
C GLY A 172 0.29 -15.95 14.75
N MET A 173 -0.29 -15.54 15.89
CA MET A 173 -0.28 -14.14 16.33
C MET A 173 1.12 -13.60 16.59
N GLU A 174 2.02 -14.40 17.17
CA GLU A 174 3.42 -14.02 17.37
C GLU A 174 4.16 -13.92 16.03
N ALA A 175 3.92 -14.86 15.11
CA ALA A 175 4.49 -14.82 13.78
C ALA A 175 4.07 -13.54 13.02
N ALA A 176 2.79 -13.17 13.10
CA ALA A 176 2.25 -11.97 12.48
C ALA A 176 2.82 -10.67 13.09
N LYS A 177 3.13 -10.66 14.39
CA LYS A 177 3.81 -9.53 15.05
C LYS A 177 5.30 -9.46 14.68
N LYS A 178 5.96 -10.61 14.53
CA LYS A 178 7.40 -10.69 14.32
C LYS A 178 7.83 -10.35 12.88
N TYR A 179 7.07 -10.80 11.89
CA TYR A 179 7.45 -10.68 10.48
C TYR A 179 6.59 -9.66 9.76
N THR A 180 7.23 -8.69 9.09
CA THR A 180 6.54 -7.67 8.27
C THR A 180 5.91 -8.25 7.00
N LYS A 181 6.42 -9.38 6.51
CA LYS A 181 5.90 -10.12 5.36
C LYS A 181 5.78 -11.59 5.74
N LEU A 182 4.57 -12.11 5.67
CA LEU A 182 4.25 -13.50 6.00
C LEU A 182 3.58 -14.17 4.79
N ARG A 183 3.95 -15.42 4.51
CA ARG A 183 3.23 -16.28 3.56
C ARG A 183 2.62 -17.44 4.35
N VAL A 184 1.31 -17.63 4.24
CA VAL A 184 0.57 -18.68 4.94
C VAL A 184 0.35 -19.87 3.99
N LEU A 185 1.05 -20.97 4.23
CA LEU A 185 1.03 -22.19 3.42
C LEU A 185 0.50 -23.34 4.25
N ASP A 186 -0.39 -24.14 3.66
CA ASP A 186 -1.23 -25.13 4.33
C ASP A 186 -2.08 -25.88 3.29
N ARG A 187 -2.64 -27.02 3.69
CA ARG A 187 -3.62 -27.75 2.90
C ARG A 187 -4.95 -26.96 2.79
N PRO A 188 -5.77 -27.24 1.76
CA PRO A 188 -7.13 -26.70 1.69
C PRO A 188 -7.93 -27.04 2.95
N GLY A 189 -8.79 -26.12 3.41
CA GLY A 189 -9.69 -26.36 4.55
C GLY A 189 -9.08 -26.18 5.95
N VAL A 190 -7.77 -25.96 6.09
CA VAL A 190 -7.09 -25.82 7.40
C VAL A 190 -7.41 -24.50 8.13
N GLY A 191 -8.12 -23.57 7.47
CA GLY A 191 -8.54 -22.31 8.10
C GLY A 191 -7.62 -21.11 7.87
N LYS A 192 -6.83 -21.08 6.79
CA LYS A 192 -6.00 -19.93 6.41
C LYS A 192 -6.81 -18.62 6.36
N THR A 193 -7.97 -18.66 5.71
CA THR A 193 -8.86 -17.51 5.57
C THR A 193 -9.42 -17.11 6.93
N THR A 194 -9.75 -18.08 7.79
CA THR A 194 -10.15 -17.84 9.18
C THR A 194 -9.05 -17.13 9.95
N PHE A 195 -7.80 -17.56 9.81
CA PHE A 195 -6.66 -16.89 10.43
C PHE A 195 -6.49 -15.44 9.96
N LEU A 196 -6.57 -15.18 8.65
CA LEU A 196 -6.46 -13.82 8.11
C LEU A 196 -7.62 -12.92 8.56
N LYS A 197 -8.85 -13.45 8.58
CA LYS A 197 -10.02 -12.73 9.11
C LYS A 197 -9.89 -12.44 10.60
N HIS A 198 -9.35 -13.38 11.38
CA HIS A 198 -9.07 -13.16 12.79
C HIS A 198 -8.06 -12.04 12.99
N LEU A 199 -6.96 -12.02 12.23
CA LEU A 199 -5.98 -10.93 12.25
C LEU A 199 -6.63 -9.57 11.94
N ALA A 200 -7.53 -9.53 10.95
CA ALA A 200 -8.26 -8.30 10.60
C ALA A 200 -9.15 -7.81 11.74
N ILE A 201 -9.87 -8.71 12.43
CA ILE A 201 -10.69 -8.36 13.60
C ILE A 201 -9.84 -7.89 14.77
N GLN A 202 -8.73 -8.57 15.08
CA GLN A 202 -7.80 -8.12 16.12
C GLN A 202 -7.20 -6.75 15.80
N CYS A 203 -6.94 -6.47 14.51
CA CYS A 203 -6.49 -5.16 14.03
C CYS A 203 -7.58 -4.09 14.21
N ASN A 204 -8.81 -4.41 13.82
CA ASN A 204 -9.97 -3.53 13.96
C ASN A 204 -10.28 -3.18 15.43
N GLN A 205 -10.04 -4.11 16.34
CA GLN A 205 -10.21 -3.93 17.78
C GLN A 205 -9.02 -3.24 18.46
N GLY A 206 -7.93 -2.95 17.74
CA GLY A 206 -6.71 -2.36 18.31
C GLY A 206 -5.92 -3.33 19.21
N LYS A 207 -6.14 -4.63 19.11
CA LYS A 207 -5.36 -5.66 19.84
C LYS A 207 -4.11 -6.11 19.07
N PHE A 208 -4.13 -5.94 17.76
CA PHE A 208 -3.03 -6.21 16.83
C PHE A 208 -2.79 -5.00 15.94
N ALA A 209 -1.54 -4.75 15.53
CA ALA A 209 -1.17 -3.71 14.57
C ALA A 209 -1.93 -2.37 14.74
N GLN A 210 -1.90 -1.80 15.97
CA GLN A 210 -2.69 -0.63 16.37
C GLN A 210 -2.52 0.62 15.51
N ASN A 211 -1.42 0.71 14.75
CA ASN A 211 -1.11 1.83 13.87
C ASN A 211 -1.33 1.46 12.39
N GLN A 212 -2.13 0.42 12.10
CA GLN A 212 -2.40 -0.06 10.76
C GLN A 212 -3.89 -0.34 10.56
N VAL A 213 -4.33 -0.42 9.30
CA VAL A 213 -5.69 -0.78 8.90
C VAL A 213 -5.63 -2.05 8.06
N PRO A 214 -6.44 -3.07 8.34
CA PRO A 214 -6.43 -4.30 7.55
C PRO A 214 -7.14 -4.06 6.21
N ILE A 215 -6.51 -4.49 5.11
CA ILE A 215 -7.06 -4.40 3.76
C ILE A 215 -6.88 -5.76 3.09
N PHE A 216 -7.95 -6.28 2.50
CA PHE A 216 -7.91 -7.44 1.63
C PHE A 216 -7.84 -7.00 0.18
N ILE A 217 -6.83 -7.47 -0.54
CA ILE A 217 -6.66 -7.27 -1.97
C ILE A 217 -6.90 -8.63 -2.62
N PHE A 218 -7.92 -8.71 -3.47
CA PHE A 218 -8.31 -9.92 -4.20
C PHE A 218 -7.85 -9.83 -5.65
#